data_AF-A0A817LSC3-F1
#
_entry.id   AF-A0A817LSC3-F1
#
_cell.length_a   1.000
_cell.length_b   1.000
_cell.length_c   1.000
_cell.angle_alpha   90.00
_cell.angle_beta   90.00
_cell.angle_gamma   90.00
#
_symmetry.space_group_name_H-M   'P 1'
#
loop_
_entity.id
_entity.type
_entity.pdbx_description
1 polymer ?
#
loop_
_entity_poly.entity_id
_entity_poly.type
_entity_poly.pdbx_seq_one_letter_code
_entity_poly.pdbx_strand_id
1 'polypeptide(L)' 'MLCPSNKFAVQLNQYYLEKVIPRKNSIYKAVRDVSKVVTEILHEVEVQEPRFISSLNEINGRFEGLTVKSQTEFE' A
#
# COMPACT_ATOMS: atom_id res chain seq x y z
N MET A 1 -6.50 -5.04 43.37
CA MET A 1 -6.85 -3.88 42.53
C MET A 1 -6.76 -4.31 41.08
N LEU A 2 -7.89 -4.32 40.36
CA LEU A 2 -7.93 -4.63 38.93
C LEU A 2 -7.34 -3.45 38.15
N CYS A 3 -6.33 -3.72 37.31
CA CYS A 3 -5.53 -2.72 36.61
C CYS A 3 -6.36 -1.78 35.71
N PRO A 4 -6.03 -0.48 35.64
CA PRO A 4 -6.63 0.48 34.69
C PRO A 4 -6.14 0.31 33.24
N SER A 5 -5.54 -0.82 32.88
CA SER A 5 -4.84 -1.06 31.59
C SER A 5 -5.74 -1.43 30.40
N ASN A 6 -7.06 -1.55 30.58
CA ASN A 6 -7.92 -2.21 29.58
C ASN A 6 -8.70 -1.23 28.67
N LYS A 7 -9.10 -0.04 29.16
CA LYS A 7 -9.95 0.88 28.37
C LYS A 7 -9.23 1.47 27.16
N PHE A 8 -7.96 1.86 27.31
CA PHE A 8 -7.17 2.43 26.23
C PHE A 8 -6.88 1.41 25.12
N ALA A 9 -6.52 0.17 25.50
CA ALA A 9 -6.29 -0.91 24.54
C ALA A 9 -7.56 -1.24 23.73
N VAL A 10 -8.74 -1.25 24.37
CA VAL A 10 -10.02 -1.44 23.69
C VAL A 10 -10.30 -0.31 22.69
N GLN A 11 -10.10 0.96 23.09
CA GLN A 11 -10.29 2.11 22.22
C GLN A 11 -9.31 2.14 21.04
N LEU A 12 -8.05 1.75 21.26
CA LEU A 12 -7.06 1.61 20.19
C LEU A 12 -7.44 0.51 19.19
N ASN A 13 -7.89 -0.64 19.69
CA ASN A 13 -8.36 -1.72 18.83
C ASN A 13 -9.57 -1.27 18.02
N GLN A 14 -10.52 -0.56 18.62
CA GLN A 14 -11.66 0.01 17.91
C GLN A 14 -11.21 1.00 16.82
N TYR A 15 -10.30 1.93 17.15
CA TYR A 15 -9.74 2.85 16.16
C TYR A 15 -9.01 2.13 15.01
N TYR A 16 -8.26 1.07 15.32
CA TYR A 16 -7.61 0.25 14.31
C TYR A 16 -8.62 -0.36 13.35
N LEU A 17 -9.69 -0.96 13.88
CA LEU A 17 -10.75 -1.58 13.07
C LEU A 17 -11.54 -0.54 12.25
N GLU A 18 -11.89 0.60 12.84
CA GLU A 18 -12.78 1.60 12.21
C GLU A 18 -12.05 2.58 11.29
N LYS A 19 -10.78 2.88 11.54
CA LYS A 19 -10.02 3.91 10.81
C LYS A 19 -8.83 3.34 10.04
N VAL A 20 -8.05 2.47 10.67
CA VAL A 20 -6.82 1.95 10.04
C VAL A 20 -7.15 0.89 8.98
N ILE A 21 -8.06 -0.05 9.24
CA ILE A 21 -8.44 -1.07 8.26
C ILE A 21 -9.06 -0.46 6.99
N PRO A 22 -10.06 0.43 7.07
CA PRO A 22 -10.63 1.05 5.87
C PRO A 22 -9.60 1.85 5.07
N ARG A 23 -8.71 2.58 5.76
CA ARG A 23 -7.60 3.29 5.12
C ARG A 23 -6.65 2.33 4.40
N LYS A 24 -6.24 1.24 5.06
CA LYS A 24 -5.40 0.19 4.45
C LYS A 24 -6.05 -0.39 3.20
N ASN A 25 -7.34 -0.72 3.26
CA ASN A 25 -8.08 -1.28 2.13
C ASN A 25 -8.22 -0.27 0.97
N SER A 26 -8.47 1.01 1.28
CA SER A 26 -8.53 2.07 0.27
C SER A 26 -7.19 2.27 -0.42
N ILE A 27 -6.09 2.32 0.34
CA ILE A 27 -4.73 2.45 -0.19
C ILE A 27 -4.39 1.22 -1.03
N TYR A 28 -4.74 0.03 -0.58
CA TYR A 28 -4.48 -1.21 -1.33
C TYR A 28 -5.12 -1.20 -2.72
N LYS A 29 -6.38 -0.74 -2.80
CA LYS A 29 -7.08 -0.57 -4.09
C LYS A 29 -6.37 0.45 -4.97
N ALA A 30 -6.04 1.62 -4.43
CA ALA A 30 -5.34 2.67 -5.15
C ALA A 30 -3.96 2.21 -5.67
N VAL A 31 -3.18 1.54 -4.83
CA VAL A 31 -1.87 0.98 -5.20
C VAL A 31 -2.00 0.00 -6.35
N ARG A 32 -3.00 -0.89 -6.31
CA ARG A 32 -3.22 -1.87 -7.38
C ARG A 32 -3.59 -1.21 -8.72
N ASP A 33 -4.42 -0.17 -8.67
CA ASP A 33 -4.85 0.54 -9.87
C ASP A 33 -3.69 1.36 -10.47
N VAL A 34 -2.93 2.07 -9.62
CA VAL A 34 -1.72 2.81 -10.04
C VAL A 34 -0.67 1.86 -10.60
N SER A 35 -0.43 0.73 -9.94
CA SER A 35 0.58 -0.24 -10.36
C SER A 35 0.32 -0.79 -11.77
N LYS A 36 -0.95 -1.02 -12.14
CA LYS A 36 -1.28 -1.45 -13.52
C LYS A 36 -0.85 -0.42 -14.55
N VAL A 37 -1.17 0.86 -14.30
CA VAL A 37 -0.80 1.97 -15.18
C VAL A 37 0.72 2.11 -15.26
N VAL A 38 1.42 2.01 -14.13
CA VAL A 38 2.89 2.08 -14.08
C VAL A 38 3.52 0.92 -14.85
N THR A 39 3.01 -0.30 -14.74
CA THR A 39 3.51 -1.46 -15.50
C THR A 39 3.36 -1.26 -17.01
N GLU A 40 2.22 -0.74 -17.47
CA GLU A 40 2.00 -0.43 -18.89
C GLU A 40 3.01 0.62 -19.38
N ILE A 41 3.19 1.70 -18.63
CA ILE A 41 4.16 2.76 -18.96
C ILE A 41 5.60 2.21 -18.98
N LEU A 42 5.99 1.43 -17.96
CA LEU A 42 7.34 0.86 -17.88
C LEU A 42 7.61 -0.12 -19.02
N HIS A 43 6.60 -0.86 -19.47
CA HIS A 43 6.74 -1.73 -20.64
C HIS A 43 7.00 -0.92 -21.92
N GLU A 44 6.27 0.18 -22.13
CA GLU A 44 6.52 1.08 -23.27
C GLU A 44 7.92 1.71 -23.21
N VAL A 45 8.39 2.05 -22.01
CA VAL A 45 9.75 2.57 -21.79
C VAL A 45 10.79 1.50 -22.09
N GLU A 46 10.58 0.26 -21.66
CA GLU A 46 11.48 -0.87 -21.89
C GLU A 46 11.63 -1.18 -23.40
N VAL A 47 10.54 -1.07 -24.16
CA VAL A 47 10.56 -1.22 -25.63
C VAL A 47 11.47 -0.18 -26.31
N GLN A 48 11.52 1.05 -25.78
CA GLN A 48 12.35 2.13 -26.32
C GLN A 48 13.78 2.08 -25.79
N GLU A 49 13.96 1.72 -24.52
CA GLU A 49 15.23 1.68 -23.81
C GLU A 49 15.30 0.41 -22.93
N PRO A 50 15.83 -0.71 -23.47
CA PRO A 50 15.84 -2.02 -22.80
C PRO A 50 16.62 -2.09 -21.48
N ARG A 51 17.30 -1.02 -21.09
CA ARG A 51 18.01 -0.90 -19.81
C ARG A 51 17.06 -0.55 -18.66
N PHE A 52 15.90 0.02 -18.94
CA PHE A 52 14.87 0.34 -17.95
C PHE A 52 13.92 -0.85 -17.78
N ILE A 53 14.42 -1.89 -17.09
CA ILE A 53 13.63 -3.09 -16.78
C ILE A 53 12.74 -2.77 -15.57
N SER A 54 11.45 -3.04 -15.69
CA SER A 54 10.51 -2.90 -14.57
C SER A 54 10.87 -3.88 -13.44
N SER A 55 11.10 -3.35 -12.24
CA SER A 55 11.25 -4.15 -11.01
C SER A 55 9.94 -4.29 -10.22
N LEU A 56 8.84 -3.75 -10.74
CA LEU A 56 7.56 -3.69 -10.02
C LEU A 56 6.83 -5.04 -10.10
N ASN A 57 7.04 -5.88 -9.08
CA ASN A 57 6.45 -7.21 -8.98
C ASN A 57 5.46 -7.32 -7.81
N GLU A 58 4.29 -7.92 -8.03
CA GLU A 58 3.33 -8.23 -6.97
C GLU A 58 3.62 -9.62 -6.38
N ILE A 59 4.09 -9.68 -5.14
CA ILE A 59 4.38 -10.92 -4.41
C ILE A 59 3.56 -10.94 -3.12
N ASN A 60 2.76 -12.00 -2.94
CA ASN A 60 1.87 -12.16 -1.77
C ASN A 60 0.95 -10.96 -1.52
N GLY A 61 0.47 -10.32 -2.59
CA GLY A 61 -0.35 -9.12 -2.50
C GLY A 61 0.40 -7.90 -1.97
N ARG A 62 1.69 -7.77 -2.27
CA ARG A 62 2.48 -6.55 -2.04
C ARG A 62 3.35 -6.28 -3.25
N PHE A 63 3.47 -5.02 -3.63
CA PHE A 63 4.38 -4.60 -4.69
C PHE A 63 5.77 -4.37 -4.08
N GLU A 64 6.78 -5.08 -4.60
CA GLU A 64 8.16 -4.87 -4.17
C GLU A 64 8.68 -3.50 -4.65
N GLY A 65 9.43 -2.83 -3.78
CA GLY A 65 9.97 -1.49 -4.06
C GLY A 65 8.96 -0.35 -3.90
N LEU A 66 7.65 -0.63 -3.78
CA LEU A 66 6.62 0.39 -3.65
C LEU A 66 6.44 0.87 -2.19
N THR A 67 6.52 2.18 -1.98
CA THR A 67 6.35 2.86 -0.71
C THR A 67 5.16 3.82 -0.75
N VAL A 68 4.23 3.66 0.19
CA VAL A 68 3.10 4.58 0.36
C VAL A 68 3.53 5.77 1.22
N LYS A 69 3.63 6.97 0.62
CA LYS A 69 3.96 8.21 1.36
C LYS A 69 2.70 8.86 1.93
N SER A 70 1.66 8.97 1.11
CA SER A 70 0.39 9.57 1.49
C SER A 70 -0.78 8.72 0.98
N GLN A 71 -2.02 9.15 1.20
CA GLN A 71 -3.17 8.43 0.65
C GLN A 71 -3.19 8.44 -0.89
N THR A 72 -2.50 9.40 -1.50
CA THR A 72 -2.50 9.65 -2.95
C THR A 72 -1.10 9.73 -3.55
N GLU A 73 -0.05 9.53 -2.75
CA GLU A 73 1.35 9.60 -3.18
C GLU A 73 2.07 8.28 -2.89
N PHE A 74 2.74 7.78 -3.94
CA PHE A 74 3.46 6.52 -3.97
C PHE A 74 4.86 6.77 -4.54
N GLU A 75 5.85 6.07 -4.00
CA GLU A 75 7.24 6.02 -4.50
C GLU A 75 7.58 4.59 -4.89
#